data_AF-A0A7J3ZMB8-F1
#
_entry.id   AF-A0A7J3ZMB8-F1
#
_cell.length_a   1.000
_cell.length_b   1.000
_cell.length_c   1.000
_cell.angle_alpha   90.00
_cell.angle_beta   90.00
_cell.angle_gamma   90.00
#
_symmetry.space_group_name_H-M   'P 1'
#
loop_
_entity.id
_entity.type
_entity.pdbx_description
1 polymer ?
#
loop_
_entity_poly.entity_id
_entity_poly.type
_entity_poly.pdbx_seq_one_letter_code
_entity_poly.pdbx_strand_id
1 'polypeptide(L)'
;GLFIEKGIKLLKEGGRLVFIVPCTFMILDEFSKLRSFLAKTGEVKIYYLGEKVFDKNVTVCILVVTKDRRLKGRLGLYEVKDLKDIVTWYEKEGWAGEIIRFENEETRKFEENKPLLQDLFEFHFAARSIEYYRSPEVSREPKPGYVCVLKGDNLHQNWIDYENCYTNLWVPKSSVGKFRWFYTIPHIVVGHTKGGRIVAAVDERCYPWREEIHLIPKVPLSIDEMRRIAEYLNLDEVQKYVKILYKEITPHITITQLRILPILGEYMKYIKREV
;
A
#
# COMPACT_ATOMS: atom_id res chain seq x y z
N GLY A 1 2.01 -18.74 -1.15
CA GLY A 1 0.67 -19.20 -0.72
C GLY A 1 0.51 -20.71 -0.83
N LEU A 2 0.53 -21.27 -2.04
CA LEU A 2 0.16 -22.68 -2.30
C LEU A 2 0.92 -23.72 -1.45
N PHE A 3 2.24 -23.56 -1.30
CA PHE A 3 3.06 -24.47 -0.47
C PHE A 3 2.67 -24.44 1.01
N ILE A 4 2.37 -23.26 1.56
CA ILE A 4 1.92 -23.09 2.95
C ILE A 4 0.60 -23.83 3.14
N GLU A 5 -0.37 -23.57 2.26
CA GLU A 5 -1.69 -24.21 2.32
C GLU A 5 -1.61 -25.73 2.20
N LYS A 6 -0.83 -26.23 1.22
CA LYS A 6 -0.63 -27.67 1.04
C LYS A 6 0.06 -28.30 2.24
N GLY A 7 1.11 -27.68 2.78
CA GLY A 7 1.83 -28.15 3.97
C GLY A 7 0.90 -28.31 5.16
N ILE A 8 0.08 -27.30 5.44
CA ILE A 8 -0.92 -27.34 6.52
C ILE A 8 -1.99 -28.41 6.30
N LYS A 9 -2.46 -28.59 5.06
CA LYS A 9 -3.45 -29.63 4.73
C LYS A 9 -2.91 -31.04 5.01
N LEU A 10 -1.60 -31.25 4.85
CA LEU A 10 -0.95 -32.53 5.12
C LEU A 10 -0.64 -32.78 6.62
N LEU A 11 -0.65 -31.74 7.46
CA LEU A 11 -0.43 -31.91 8.90
C LEU A 11 -1.57 -32.70 9.56
N LYS A 12 -1.20 -33.56 10.51
CA LYS A 12 -2.14 -34.10 11.52
C LYS A 12 -2.56 -33.00 12.50
N GLU A 13 -3.65 -33.21 13.23
CA GLU A 13 -4.02 -32.33 14.34
C GLU A 13 -2.90 -32.30 15.39
N GLY A 14 -2.62 -31.12 15.94
CA GLY A 14 -1.47 -30.83 16.80
C GLY A 14 -0.13 -30.72 16.06
N GLY A 15 -0.10 -31.02 14.76
CA GLY A 15 1.11 -30.92 13.94
C GLY A 15 1.56 -29.47 13.73
N ARG A 16 2.85 -29.29 13.46
CA ARG A 16 3.47 -27.97 13.27
C ARG A 16 4.15 -27.86 11.91
N LEU A 17 3.94 -26.73 11.23
CA LEU A 17 4.68 -26.30 10.04
C LEU A 17 5.62 -25.17 10.44
N VAL A 18 6.87 -25.20 9.96
CA VAL A 18 7.84 -24.11 10.12
C VAL A 18 8.48 -23.84 8.76
N PHE A 19 8.19 -22.68 8.16
CA PHE A 19 8.76 -22.26 6.89
C PHE A 19 9.42 -20.89 7.01
N ILE A 20 10.47 -20.67 6.22
CA ILE A 20 10.96 -19.32 5.91
C ILE A 20 10.25 -18.86 4.64
N VAL A 21 9.56 -17.73 4.69
CA VAL A 21 8.75 -17.20 3.58
C VAL A 21 8.93 -15.69 3.43
N PRO A 22 8.67 -15.11 2.25
CA PRO A 22 8.58 -13.66 2.12
C PRO A 22 7.50 -13.07 3.02
N CYS A 23 7.77 -11.92 3.64
CA CYS A 23 6.83 -11.25 4.55
C CYS A 23 5.59 -10.67 3.86
N THR A 24 5.58 -10.60 2.53
CA THR A 24 4.54 -9.88 1.75
C THR A 24 3.12 -10.38 2.04
N PHE A 25 2.95 -11.63 2.44
CA PHE A 25 1.64 -12.18 2.82
C PHE A 25 0.99 -11.49 4.03
N MET A 26 1.78 -10.81 4.86
CA MET A 26 1.30 -10.07 6.01
C MET A 26 0.39 -8.90 5.59
N ILE A 27 0.65 -8.28 4.42
CA ILE A 27 -0.02 -7.02 4.05
C ILE A 27 -0.71 -7.05 2.69
N LEU A 28 -0.20 -7.78 1.68
CA LEU A 28 -0.77 -7.69 0.33
C LEU A 28 -2.14 -8.35 0.23
N ASP A 29 -3.07 -7.72 -0.51
CA ASP A 29 -4.45 -8.19 -0.68
C ASP A 29 -4.53 -9.54 -1.40
N GLU A 30 -3.58 -9.85 -2.28
CA GLU A 30 -3.48 -11.16 -2.96
C GLU A 30 -3.34 -12.33 -1.98
N PHE A 31 -2.84 -12.07 -0.76
CA PHE A 31 -2.72 -13.06 0.31
C PHE A 31 -3.82 -12.98 1.37
N SER A 32 -4.87 -12.18 1.17
CA SER A 32 -6.04 -12.10 2.07
C SER A 32 -6.64 -13.49 2.36
N LYS A 33 -6.87 -14.30 1.32
CA LYS A 33 -7.38 -15.67 1.45
C LYS A 33 -6.44 -16.59 2.23
N LEU A 34 -5.12 -16.42 2.05
CA LEU A 34 -4.11 -17.17 2.80
C LEU A 34 -4.16 -16.78 4.28
N ARG A 35 -4.21 -15.48 4.60
CA ARG A 35 -4.33 -15.00 5.98
C ARG A 35 -5.60 -15.54 6.65
N SER A 36 -6.75 -15.45 5.99
CA SER A 36 -7.99 -16.02 6.53
C SER A 36 -7.96 -17.55 6.68
N PHE A 37 -7.25 -18.26 5.80
CA PHE A 37 -7.02 -19.70 5.93
C PHE A 37 -6.17 -20.03 7.16
N LEU A 38 -5.07 -19.30 7.35
CA LEU A 38 -4.18 -19.43 8.51
C LEU A 38 -4.94 -19.17 9.81
N ALA A 39 -5.72 -18.08 9.88
CA ALA A 39 -6.55 -17.72 11.02
C ALA A 39 -7.54 -18.83 11.43
N LYS A 40 -8.04 -19.60 10.46
CA LYS A 40 -8.99 -20.71 10.68
C LYS A 40 -8.33 -22.04 11.03
N THR A 41 -7.02 -22.15 10.84
CA THR A 41 -6.28 -23.41 10.97
C THR A 41 -5.87 -23.71 12.41
N GLY A 42 -5.45 -22.68 13.15
CA GLY A 42 -4.94 -22.82 14.51
C GLY A 42 -4.11 -21.62 14.92
N GLU A 43 -2.99 -21.87 15.60
CA GLU A 43 -2.06 -20.82 16.04
C GLU A 43 -1.07 -20.47 14.93
N VAL A 44 -0.81 -19.18 14.77
CA VAL A 44 0.21 -18.63 13.88
C VAL A 44 1.21 -17.82 14.69
N LYS A 45 2.50 -18.09 14.50
CA LYS A 45 3.58 -17.24 14.99
C LYS A 45 4.45 -16.80 13.83
N ILE A 46 4.80 -15.52 13.81
CA ILE A 46 5.61 -14.91 12.76
C ILE A 46 6.84 -14.30 13.42
N TYR A 47 8.02 -14.76 13.00
CA TYR A 47 9.30 -14.20 13.43
C TYR A 47 9.91 -13.45 12.26
N TYR A 48 9.75 -12.12 12.26
CA TYR A 48 10.31 -11.26 11.23
C TYR A 48 11.82 -11.23 11.32
N LEU A 49 12.49 -11.54 10.21
CA LEU A 49 13.95 -11.56 10.13
C LEU A 49 14.51 -10.35 9.38
N GLY A 50 13.69 -9.67 8.58
CA GLY A 50 14.11 -8.54 7.76
C GLY A 50 14.70 -8.92 6.41
N GLU A 51 15.40 -7.97 5.81
CA GLU A 51 16.16 -8.13 4.57
C GLU A 51 17.54 -8.73 4.85
N LYS A 52 18.28 -9.08 3.79
CA LYS A 52 19.69 -9.53 3.84
C LYS A 52 19.96 -10.83 4.59
N VAL A 53 18.91 -11.56 4.99
CA VAL A 53 19.02 -12.95 5.47
C VAL A 53 19.50 -13.87 4.35
N PHE A 54 19.09 -13.59 3.12
CA PHE A 54 19.54 -14.26 1.91
C PHE A 54 20.21 -13.25 0.98
N ASP A 55 21.07 -13.72 0.08
CA ASP A 55 21.66 -12.92 -1.01
C ASP A 55 20.65 -12.67 -2.14
N LYS A 56 19.50 -12.11 -1.77
CA LYS A 56 18.38 -11.73 -2.62
C LYS A 56 17.67 -10.52 -2.01
N ASN A 57 17.09 -9.69 -2.87
CA ASN A 57 16.27 -8.55 -2.46
C ASN A 57 14.87 -9.03 -2.01
N VAL A 58 14.80 -9.63 -0.82
CA VAL A 58 13.56 -10.15 -0.24
C VAL A 58 13.57 -10.07 1.28
N THR A 59 12.50 -9.51 1.83
CA THR A 59 12.23 -9.46 3.26
C THR A 59 11.53 -10.73 3.70
N VAL A 60 12.11 -11.46 4.67
CA VAL A 60 11.63 -12.80 5.06
C VAL A 60 11.26 -12.89 6.53
N CYS A 61 10.40 -13.86 6.83
CA CYS A 61 10.04 -14.24 8.19
C CYS A 61 9.99 -15.76 8.33
N ILE A 62 10.11 -16.24 9.56
CA ILE A 62 9.77 -17.61 9.92
C ILE A 62 8.29 -17.64 10.24
N LEU A 63 7.52 -18.37 9.45
CA LEU A 63 6.13 -18.69 9.69
C LEU A 63 6.04 -20.03 10.41
N VAL A 64 5.54 -20.00 11.64
CA VAL A 64 5.22 -21.19 12.43
C VAL A 64 3.71 -21.32 12.53
N VAL A 65 3.16 -22.48 12.13
CA VAL A 65 1.73 -22.76 12.23
C VAL A 65 1.52 -24.05 12.99
N THR A 66 0.79 -23.98 14.10
CA THR A 66 0.33 -25.17 14.84
C THR A 66 -1.12 -25.44 14.44
N LYS A 67 -1.37 -26.59 13.80
CA LYS A 67 -2.72 -26.99 13.36
C LYS A 67 -3.50 -27.56 14.54
N ASP A 68 -4.24 -26.70 15.22
CA ASP A 68 -5.13 -27.08 16.31
C ASP A 68 -6.37 -26.17 16.32
N ARG A 69 -7.55 -26.75 16.15
CA ARG A 69 -8.82 -25.98 16.12
C ARG A 69 -9.07 -25.18 17.41
N ARG A 70 -8.55 -25.62 18.55
CA ARG A 70 -8.69 -24.93 19.85
C ARG A 70 -7.88 -23.64 19.91
N LEU A 71 -6.86 -23.52 19.06
CA LEU A 71 -5.96 -22.37 19.00
C LEU A 71 -6.32 -21.40 17.86
N LYS A 72 -7.49 -21.57 17.23
CA LYS A 72 -7.94 -20.78 16.09
C LYS A 72 -7.88 -19.27 16.40
N GLY A 73 -7.33 -18.51 15.47
CA GLY A 73 -7.24 -17.05 15.56
C GLY A 73 -6.17 -16.54 16.53
N ARG A 74 -5.30 -17.41 17.06
CA ARG A 74 -4.13 -16.98 17.82
C ARG A 74 -3.03 -16.54 16.87
N LEU A 75 -2.55 -15.31 17.05
CA LEU A 75 -1.45 -14.73 16.29
C LEU A 75 -0.40 -14.16 17.24
N GLY A 76 0.85 -14.61 17.11
CA GLY A 76 2.02 -13.98 17.72
C GLY A 76 2.90 -13.33 16.66
N LEU A 77 3.28 -12.07 16.87
CA LEU A 77 4.26 -11.36 16.03
C LEU A 77 5.51 -11.06 16.86
N TYR A 78 6.65 -11.46 16.30
CA TYR A 78 7.97 -11.30 16.90
C TYR A 78 8.93 -10.74 15.86
N GLU A 79 9.95 -10.03 16.33
CA GLU A 79 11.07 -9.55 15.52
C GLU A 79 12.36 -10.20 16.02
N VAL A 80 13.16 -10.73 15.11
CA VAL A 80 14.45 -11.33 15.43
C VAL A 80 15.55 -10.34 15.07
N LYS A 81 16.29 -9.87 16.08
CA LYS A 81 17.43 -8.97 15.93
C LYS A 81 18.72 -9.78 15.92
N ASP A 82 19.56 -9.51 14.93
CA ASP A 82 20.89 -10.13 14.76
C ASP A 82 20.88 -11.66 14.82
N LEU A 83 19.75 -12.28 14.43
CA LEU A 83 19.50 -13.72 14.51
C LEU A 83 19.66 -14.33 15.91
N LYS A 84 19.62 -13.51 16.96
CA LYS A 84 19.85 -13.93 18.36
C LYS A 84 18.72 -13.52 19.29
N ASP A 85 18.32 -12.26 19.23
CA ASP A 85 17.37 -11.70 20.18
C ASP A 85 15.97 -11.70 19.58
N ILE A 86 15.02 -12.33 20.28
CA ILE A 86 13.61 -12.36 19.88
C ILE A 86 12.87 -11.31 20.70
N VAL A 87 12.36 -10.29 20.00
CA VAL A 87 11.52 -9.24 20.58
C VAL A 87 10.06 -9.56 20.27
N THR A 88 9.26 -9.76 21.32
CA THR A 88 7.80 -9.88 21.18
C THR A 88 7.19 -8.52 20.88
N TRP A 89 6.44 -8.42 19.78
CA TRP A 89 5.66 -7.23 19.47
C TRP A 89 4.26 -7.32 20.08
N TYR A 90 3.55 -8.41 19.80
CA TYR A 90 2.28 -8.72 20.47
C TYR A 90 1.90 -10.18 20.26
N GLU A 91 0.98 -10.62 21.12
CA GLU A 91 0.18 -11.81 20.91
C GLU A 91 -1.29 -11.37 21.00
N LYS A 92 -2.12 -11.87 20.07
CA LYS A 92 -3.57 -11.60 20.10
C LYS A 92 -4.38 -12.84 19.79
N GLU A 93 -5.59 -12.86 20.34
CA GLU A 93 -6.62 -13.84 20.02
C GLU A 93 -7.64 -13.23 19.07
N GLY A 94 -8.41 -14.08 18.39
CA GLY A 94 -9.48 -13.64 17.49
C GLY A 94 -9.00 -13.04 16.15
N TRP A 95 -7.72 -13.16 15.78
CA TRP A 95 -7.25 -12.76 14.46
C TRP A 95 -8.01 -13.52 13.37
N ALA A 96 -8.59 -12.80 12.41
CA ALA A 96 -9.50 -13.34 11.38
C ALA A 96 -8.91 -13.30 9.96
N GLY A 97 -7.64 -12.87 9.83
CA GLY A 97 -6.94 -12.75 8.56
C GLY A 97 -6.78 -11.32 8.08
N GLU A 98 -7.11 -10.33 8.91
CA GLU A 98 -6.71 -8.95 8.70
C GLU A 98 -5.19 -8.82 8.53
N ILE A 99 -4.75 -7.73 7.93
CA ILE A 99 -3.32 -7.47 7.72
C ILE A 99 -2.55 -7.49 9.05
N ILE A 100 -1.28 -7.86 8.98
CA ILE A 100 -0.41 -7.98 10.14
C ILE A 100 0.59 -6.82 10.10
N ARG A 101 0.52 -5.94 11.11
CA ARG A 101 1.33 -4.72 11.24
C ARG A 101 2.16 -4.77 12.52
N PHE A 102 3.27 -4.04 12.55
CA PHE A 102 4.10 -3.80 13.75
C PHE A 102 3.55 -2.62 14.55
N GLU A 103 2.40 -2.82 15.19
CA GLU A 103 1.73 -1.79 16.00
C GLU A 103 2.40 -1.62 17.36
N ASN A 104 2.46 -0.38 17.84
CA ASN A 104 2.84 -0.04 19.21
C ASN A 104 1.94 1.08 19.76
N GLU A 105 2.23 1.57 20.96
CA GLU A 105 1.46 2.64 21.58
C GLU A 105 1.51 3.95 20.77
N GLU A 106 2.66 4.29 20.17
CA GLU A 106 2.83 5.47 19.32
C GLU A 106 1.94 5.40 18.07
N THR A 107 1.92 4.27 17.36
CA THR A 107 1.09 4.11 16.16
C THR A 107 -0.40 4.12 16.49
N ARG A 108 -0.80 3.55 17.64
CA ARG A 108 -2.21 3.58 18.07
C ARG A 108 -2.66 5.00 18.39
N LYS A 109 -1.86 5.77 19.15
CA LYS A 109 -2.12 7.19 19.40
C LYS A 109 -2.13 8.01 18.11
N PHE A 110 -1.29 7.65 17.14
CA PHE A 110 -1.30 8.30 15.82
C PHE A 110 -2.60 8.06 15.06
N GLU A 111 -3.21 6.87 15.19
CA GLU A 111 -4.48 6.46 14.55
C GLU A 111 -5.73 7.03 15.26
N GLU A 112 -5.66 7.30 16.57
CA GLU A 112 -6.80 7.72 17.38
C GLU A 112 -7.52 8.98 16.87
N ASN A 113 -8.85 8.93 16.82
CA ASN A 113 -9.75 10.03 16.47
C ASN A 113 -9.49 10.68 15.09
N LYS A 114 -8.77 10.01 14.20
CA LYS A 114 -8.51 10.45 12.84
C LYS A 114 -9.31 9.63 11.84
N PRO A 115 -9.81 10.25 10.75
CA PRO A 115 -10.38 9.48 9.67
C PRO A 115 -9.30 8.76 8.88
N LEU A 116 -9.69 7.73 8.16
CA LEU A 116 -8.82 7.02 7.25
C LEU A 116 -8.88 7.66 5.87
N LEU A 117 -7.79 7.57 5.11
CA LEU A 117 -7.74 8.11 3.75
C LEU A 117 -8.84 7.52 2.85
N GLN A 118 -9.21 6.26 3.06
CA GLN A 118 -10.32 5.62 2.34
C GLN A 118 -11.69 6.21 2.61
N ASP A 119 -11.87 6.92 3.72
CA ASP A 119 -13.15 7.53 4.05
C ASP A 119 -13.40 8.75 3.15
N LEU A 120 -12.34 9.38 2.61
CA LEU A 120 -12.43 10.53 1.70
C LEU A 120 -12.16 10.21 0.24
N PHE A 121 -11.41 9.15 -0.07
CA PHE A 121 -10.91 8.90 -1.42
C PHE A 121 -11.25 7.50 -1.92
N GLU A 122 -11.53 7.42 -3.22
CA GLU A 122 -11.38 6.19 -4.00
C GLU A 122 -9.94 6.05 -4.49
N PHE A 123 -9.48 4.82 -4.64
CA PHE A 123 -8.11 4.53 -5.05
C PHE A 123 -8.10 3.81 -6.38
N HIS A 124 -7.36 4.37 -7.33
CA HIS A 124 -7.14 3.77 -8.63
C HIS A 124 -5.66 3.64 -8.91
N PHE A 125 -5.30 2.66 -9.73
CA PHE A 125 -3.97 2.61 -10.32
C PHE A 125 -4.02 3.21 -11.73
N ALA A 126 -2.89 3.79 -12.14
CA ALA A 126 -2.73 4.35 -13.46
C ALA A 126 -2.98 3.35 -14.61
N ALA A 127 -3.15 3.87 -15.83
CA ALA A 127 -3.21 3.03 -17.02
C ALA A 127 -1.87 2.31 -17.24
N ARG A 128 -1.93 1.02 -17.56
CA ARG A 128 -0.74 0.18 -17.77
C ARG A 128 -0.09 0.53 -19.10
N SER A 129 1.22 0.31 -19.22
CA SER A 129 2.00 0.59 -20.43
C SER A 129 1.40 -0.02 -21.71
N ILE A 130 0.83 -1.23 -21.61
CA ILE A 130 0.21 -1.92 -22.75
C ILE A 130 -1.02 -1.18 -23.31
N GLU A 131 -1.73 -0.44 -22.46
CA GLU A 131 -2.90 0.34 -22.85
C GLU A 131 -2.48 1.53 -23.71
N TYR A 132 -1.35 2.16 -23.37
CA TYR A 132 -0.74 3.20 -24.20
C TYR A 132 -0.20 2.64 -25.51
N TYR A 133 0.59 1.57 -25.49
CA TYR A 133 1.20 1.03 -26.70
C TYR A 133 0.21 0.55 -27.77
N ARG A 134 -1.02 0.20 -27.36
CA ARG A 134 -2.08 -0.24 -28.27
C ARG A 134 -2.98 0.90 -28.77
N SER A 135 -2.90 2.07 -28.17
CA SER A 135 -3.78 3.18 -28.54
C SER A 135 -3.22 3.92 -29.77
N PRO A 136 -4.03 4.12 -30.82
CA PRO A 136 -3.60 4.86 -32.01
C PRO A 136 -3.41 6.36 -31.75
N GLU A 137 -3.87 6.86 -30.59
CA GLU A 137 -3.74 8.27 -30.21
C GLU A 137 -2.37 8.58 -29.59
N VAL A 138 -1.59 7.56 -29.22
CA VAL A 138 -0.28 7.76 -28.59
C VAL A 138 0.76 8.09 -29.65
N SER A 139 1.52 9.15 -29.42
CA SER A 139 2.68 9.53 -30.20
C SER A 139 3.96 9.29 -29.41
N ARG A 140 5.05 8.94 -30.11
CA ARG A 140 6.40 8.86 -29.56
C ARG A 140 7.20 10.15 -29.73
N GLU A 141 6.55 11.19 -30.24
CA GLU A 141 7.12 12.52 -30.43
C GLU A 141 6.11 13.56 -29.92
N PRO A 142 6.58 14.70 -29.41
CA PRO A 142 5.70 15.78 -28.99
C PRO A 142 4.96 16.37 -30.20
N LYS A 143 3.68 16.69 -30.01
CA LYS A 143 2.83 17.33 -31.02
C LYS A 143 2.03 18.47 -30.40
N PRO A 144 1.63 19.48 -31.18
CA PRO A 144 0.71 20.52 -30.71
C PRO A 144 -0.56 19.91 -30.11
N GLY A 145 -0.94 20.35 -28.90
CA GLY A 145 -2.11 19.85 -28.17
C GLY A 145 -1.94 18.49 -27.50
N TYR A 146 -0.76 17.86 -27.60
CA TYR A 146 -0.45 16.64 -26.89
C TYR A 146 0.27 16.95 -25.58
N VAL A 147 0.04 16.10 -24.58
CA VAL A 147 0.71 16.15 -23.27
C VAL A 147 1.44 14.85 -23.02
N CYS A 148 2.52 14.93 -22.24
CA CYS A 148 3.27 13.74 -21.86
C CYS A 148 2.44 12.80 -20.99
N VAL A 149 2.61 11.49 -21.19
CA VAL A 149 2.19 10.46 -20.24
C VAL A 149 3.23 10.40 -19.13
N LEU A 150 2.84 10.80 -17.93
CA LEU A 150 3.71 10.88 -16.77
C LEU A 150 3.99 9.49 -16.17
N LYS A 151 5.09 9.35 -15.44
CA LYS A 151 5.46 8.13 -14.70
C LYS A 151 6.05 8.51 -13.34
N GLY A 152 6.54 7.54 -12.57
CA GLY A 152 7.03 7.80 -11.23
C GLY A 152 8.09 8.91 -11.17
N ASP A 153 9.01 9.01 -12.12
CA ASP A 153 10.03 10.07 -12.18
C ASP A 153 9.46 11.50 -12.21
N ASN A 154 8.22 11.68 -12.69
CA ASN A 154 7.56 12.99 -12.69
C ASN A 154 6.99 13.40 -11.32
N LEU A 155 6.82 12.44 -10.40
CA LEU A 155 6.19 12.69 -9.10
C LEU A 155 7.24 13.01 -8.04
N HIS A 156 7.12 14.22 -7.47
CA HIS A 156 7.93 14.71 -6.37
C HIS A 156 7.06 15.08 -5.16
N GLN A 157 7.69 15.35 -4.01
CA GLN A 157 6.95 15.78 -2.82
C GLN A 157 6.31 17.13 -3.10
N ASN A 158 4.97 17.17 -3.07
CA ASN A 158 4.12 18.36 -3.25
C ASN A 158 4.12 18.97 -4.66
N TRP A 159 4.82 18.41 -5.64
CA TRP A 159 4.79 18.92 -7.01
C TRP A 159 5.00 17.83 -8.07
N ILE A 160 4.59 18.14 -9.29
CA ILE A 160 4.69 17.25 -10.46
C ILE A 160 5.51 17.96 -11.54
N ASP A 161 6.50 17.26 -12.07
CA ASP A 161 7.26 17.66 -13.23
C ASP A 161 6.44 17.40 -14.50
N TYR A 162 5.84 18.45 -15.04
CA TYR A 162 5.09 18.40 -16.30
C TYR A 162 5.96 18.68 -17.53
N GLU A 163 7.19 19.16 -17.33
CA GLU A 163 8.06 19.66 -18.40
C GLU A 163 8.86 18.52 -19.02
N ASN A 164 9.33 17.56 -18.22
CA ASN A 164 10.12 16.43 -18.71
C ASN A 164 9.25 15.20 -19.02
N CYS A 165 9.45 14.62 -20.22
CA CYS A 165 8.72 13.43 -20.62
C CYS A 165 9.53 12.13 -20.51
N TYR A 166 9.61 11.55 -19.31
CA TYR A 166 10.42 10.36 -19.04
C TYR A 166 9.87 9.06 -19.65
N THR A 167 8.66 9.06 -20.21
CA THR A 167 8.07 7.90 -20.89
C THR A 167 8.32 7.92 -22.40
N ASN A 168 8.64 9.09 -22.97
CA ASN A 168 8.61 9.33 -24.41
C ASN A 168 7.26 8.96 -25.07
N LEU A 169 6.15 9.16 -24.34
CA LEU A 169 4.79 8.94 -24.82
C LEU A 169 3.98 10.21 -24.65
N TRP A 170 3.27 10.61 -25.69
CA TRP A 170 2.41 11.78 -25.70
C TRP A 170 1.02 11.40 -26.20
N VAL A 171 -0.02 12.02 -25.64
CA VAL A 171 -1.42 11.82 -26.08
C VAL A 171 -2.13 13.17 -26.21
N PRO A 172 -3.16 13.30 -27.07
CA PRO A 172 -4.00 14.49 -27.10
C PRO A 172 -4.54 14.79 -25.71
N LYS A 173 -4.42 16.04 -25.26
CA LYS A 173 -4.94 16.42 -23.93
C LYS A 173 -6.45 16.12 -23.79
N SER A 174 -7.19 16.28 -24.87
CA SER A 174 -8.62 15.99 -24.93
C SER A 174 -8.98 14.51 -24.81
N SER A 175 -8.02 13.59 -24.96
CA SER A 175 -8.29 12.15 -24.98
C SER A 175 -7.85 11.40 -23.71
N VAL A 176 -7.26 12.09 -22.73
CA VAL A 176 -6.76 11.47 -21.49
C VAL A 176 -7.84 10.66 -20.74
N GLY A 177 -9.09 11.13 -20.79
CA GLY A 177 -10.25 10.44 -20.21
C GLY A 177 -10.53 9.05 -20.78
N LYS A 178 -10.05 8.75 -22.01
CA LYS A 178 -10.19 7.43 -22.65
C LYS A 178 -9.28 6.38 -22.00
N PHE A 179 -8.15 6.80 -21.43
CA PHE A 179 -7.27 5.90 -20.69
C PHE A 179 -7.81 5.65 -19.29
N ARG A 180 -8.13 6.72 -18.56
CA ARG A 180 -8.85 6.67 -17.29
C ARG A 180 -9.71 7.91 -17.17
N TRP A 181 -10.97 7.72 -16.78
CA TRP A 181 -11.91 8.83 -16.62
C TRP A 181 -11.40 9.89 -15.64
N PHE A 182 -10.70 9.48 -14.57
CA PHE A 182 -10.21 10.39 -13.55
C PHE A 182 -9.03 11.27 -14.01
N TYR A 183 -8.45 11.04 -15.19
CA TYR A 183 -7.51 11.99 -15.79
C TYR A 183 -8.19 13.27 -16.31
N THR A 184 -9.50 13.43 -16.13
CA THR A 184 -10.20 14.67 -16.50
C THR A 184 -10.51 15.57 -15.30
N ILE A 185 -10.21 15.13 -14.08
CA ILE A 185 -10.49 15.88 -12.85
C ILE A 185 -9.22 16.04 -12.00
N PRO A 186 -9.06 17.15 -11.28
CA PRO A 186 -7.95 17.31 -10.33
C PRO A 186 -8.03 16.26 -9.22
N HIS A 187 -6.89 15.69 -8.85
CA HIS A 187 -6.81 14.64 -7.83
C HIS A 187 -5.40 14.54 -7.23
N ILE A 188 -5.26 13.78 -6.13
CA ILE A 188 -3.95 13.52 -5.53
C ILE A 188 -3.33 12.29 -6.20
N VAL A 189 -2.04 12.37 -6.53
CA VAL A 189 -1.22 11.25 -7.01
C VAL A 189 -0.25 10.86 -5.91
N VAL A 190 -0.15 9.57 -5.61
CA VAL A 190 0.74 9.00 -4.60
C VAL A 190 1.64 7.94 -5.21
N GLY A 191 2.95 8.05 -4.96
CA GLY A 191 3.96 7.16 -5.49
C GLY A 191 3.84 5.74 -4.96
N HIS A 192 3.74 4.77 -5.86
CA HIS A 192 3.76 3.34 -5.56
C HIS A 192 5.20 2.86 -5.33
N THR A 193 6.12 3.24 -6.22
CA THR A 193 7.48 2.67 -6.29
C THR A 193 8.58 3.60 -5.76
N LYS A 194 8.33 4.28 -4.63
CA LYS A 194 9.23 5.27 -4.03
C LYS A 194 10.07 4.74 -2.87
N GLY A 195 10.37 3.43 -2.88
CA GLY A 195 11.17 2.76 -1.85
C GLY A 195 10.47 2.71 -0.50
N GLY A 196 9.19 2.31 -0.48
CA GLY A 196 8.38 2.24 0.75
C GLY A 196 8.04 3.60 1.38
N ARG A 197 8.39 4.72 0.73
CA ARG A 197 8.02 6.08 1.17
C ARG A 197 6.76 6.58 0.50
N ILE A 198 6.02 7.42 1.19
CA ILE A 198 4.89 8.15 0.60
C ILE A 198 5.44 9.42 -0.03
N VAL A 199 5.19 9.57 -1.33
CA VAL A 199 5.42 10.81 -2.08
C VAL A 199 4.11 11.18 -2.72
N ALA A 200 3.55 12.33 -2.38
CA ALA A 200 2.25 12.77 -2.84
C ALA A 200 2.30 14.17 -3.49
N ALA A 201 1.45 14.41 -4.48
CA ALA A 201 1.24 15.74 -5.07
C ALA A 201 -0.17 15.83 -5.68
N VAL A 202 -0.66 17.04 -5.93
CA VAL A 202 -1.94 17.25 -6.61
C VAL A 202 -1.71 17.42 -8.10
N ASP A 203 -2.33 16.57 -8.92
CA ASP A 203 -2.36 16.74 -10.36
C ASP A 203 -3.51 17.66 -10.78
N GLU A 204 -3.29 18.96 -10.66
CA GLU A 204 -4.27 19.99 -11.03
C GLU A 204 -4.41 20.14 -12.54
N ARG A 205 -3.36 19.77 -13.29
CA ARG A 205 -3.37 19.80 -14.74
C ARG A 205 -4.05 18.58 -15.34
N CYS A 206 -4.37 17.55 -14.54
CA CYS A 206 -5.02 16.30 -14.94
C CYS A 206 -4.28 15.55 -16.07
N TYR A 207 -2.96 15.37 -15.95
CA TYR A 207 -2.18 14.69 -16.96
C TYR A 207 -2.45 13.17 -16.97
N PRO A 208 -2.18 12.47 -18.07
CA PRO A 208 -2.26 11.02 -18.12
C PRO A 208 -1.04 10.40 -17.44
N TRP A 209 -1.22 9.28 -16.73
CA TRP A 209 -0.15 8.60 -15.99
C TRP A 209 -0.02 7.13 -16.39
N ARG A 210 1.21 6.62 -16.38
CA ARG A 210 1.54 5.21 -16.62
C ARG A 210 1.71 4.38 -15.35
N GLU A 211 2.00 5.06 -14.25
CA GLU A 211 2.36 4.50 -12.95
C GLU A 211 1.69 5.33 -11.85
N GLU A 212 1.87 4.89 -10.60
CA GLU A 212 1.37 5.53 -9.38
C GLU A 212 -0.13 5.34 -9.08
N ILE A 213 -0.49 5.74 -7.86
CA ILE A 213 -1.82 5.56 -7.27
C ILE A 213 -2.53 6.91 -7.31
N HIS A 214 -3.78 6.91 -7.76
CA HIS A 214 -4.63 8.08 -7.91
C HIS A 214 -5.74 8.06 -6.87
N LEU A 215 -5.83 9.13 -6.07
CA LEU A 215 -6.78 9.30 -4.98
C LEU A 215 -7.86 10.26 -5.43
N ILE A 216 -9.05 9.74 -5.68
CA ILE A 216 -10.16 10.51 -6.24
C ILE A 216 -11.13 10.88 -5.12
N PRO A 217 -11.39 12.17 -4.86
CA PRO A 217 -12.28 12.58 -3.78
C PRO A 217 -13.69 12.01 -3.93
N LYS A 218 -14.22 11.41 -2.87
CA LYS A 218 -15.63 10.98 -2.74
C LYS A 218 -16.57 12.15 -2.44
N VAL A 219 -16.01 13.22 -1.89
CA VAL A 219 -16.69 14.47 -1.54
C VAL A 219 -16.02 15.63 -2.28
N PRO A 220 -16.74 16.73 -2.54
CA PRO A 220 -16.12 17.92 -3.12
C PRO A 220 -15.02 18.47 -2.19
N LEU A 221 -13.77 18.39 -2.63
CA LEU A 221 -12.61 19.00 -1.98
C LEU A 221 -12.06 20.09 -2.88
N SER A 222 -11.67 21.24 -2.30
CA SER A 222 -10.95 22.25 -3.05
C SER A 222 -9.52 21.78 -3.40
N ILE A 223 -8.90 22.42 -4.38
CA ILE A 223 -7.48 22.19 -4.70
C ILE A 223 -6.59 22.40 -3.46
N ASP A 224 -6.85 23.45 -2.68
CA ASP A 224 -6.07 23.75 -1.48
C ASP A 224 -6.28 22.72 -0.35
N GLU A 225 -7.47 22.12 -0.24
CA GLU A 225 -7.69 20.97 0.64
C GLU A 225 -6.88 19.75 0.18
N MET A 226 -6.91 19.45 -1.12
CA MET A 226 -6.09 18.35 -1.66
C MET A 226 -4.59 18.60 -1.51
N ARG A 227 -4.12 19.84 -1.65
CA ARG A 227 -2.71 20.22 -1.40
C ARG A 227 -2.33 19.99 0.05
N ARG A 228 -3.15 20.45 1.01
CA ARG A 228 -2.90 20.22 2.44
C ARG A 228 -2.86 18.73 2.80
N ILE A 229 -3.72 17.92 2.19
CA ILE A 229 -3.67 16.47 2.37
C ILE A 229 -2.38 15.90 1.77
N ALA A 230 -1.98 16.30 0.56
CA ALA A 230 -0.72 15.87 -0.05
C ALA A 230 0.51 16.27 0.77
N GLU A 231 0.53 17.49 1.30
CA GLU A 231 1.57 18.00 2.21
C GLU A 231 1.66 17.17 3.49
N TYR A 232 0.51 16.89 4.11
CA TYR A 232 0.44 16.01 5.28
C TYR A 232 1.02 14.62 4.97
N LEU A 233 0.63 14.01 3.84
CA LEU A 233 1.12 12.70 3.42
C LEU A 233 2.66 12.67 3.24
N ASN A 234 3.26 13.81 2.93
CA ASN A 234 4.71 13.94 2.75
C ASN A 234 5.48 14.23 4.06
N LEU A 235 4.80 14.48 5.19
CA LEU A 235 5.46 14.80 6.47
C LEU A 235 6.27 13.63 7.01
N ASP A 236 7.40 13.93 7.65
CA ASP A 236 8.29 12.95 8.28
C ASP A 236 7.59 12.09 9.34
N GLU A 237 6.62 12.65 10.07
CA GLU A 237 5.83 11.90 11.05
C GLU A 237 4.99 10.80 10.39
N VAL A 238 4.43 11.07 9.21
CA VAL A 238 3.68 10.07 8.42
C VAL A 238 4.63 9.02 7.86
N GLN A 239 5.81 9.42 7.37
CA GLN A 239 6.83 8.48 6.91
C GLN A 239 7.28 7.55 8.04
N LYS A 240 7.54 8.10 9.23
CA LYS A 240 7.92 7.34 10.43
C LYS A 240 6.82 6.36 10.84
N TYR A 241 5.57 6.81 10.87
CA TYR A 241 4.40 5.98 11.19
C TYR A 241 4.30 4.76 10.26
N VAL A 242 4.35 4.98 8.94
CA VAL A 242 4.30 3.92 7.92
C VAL A 242 5.48 2.96 8.06
N LYS A 243 6.70 3.51 8.25
CA LYS A 243 7.92 2.70 8.43
C LYS A 243 7.85 1.83 9.68
N ILE A 244 7.29 2.32 10.79
CA ILE A 244 7.09 1.51 11.99
C ILE A 244 6.17 0.34 11.67
N LEU A 245 4.98 0.61 11.13
CA LEU A 245 3.94 -0.41 10.92
C LEU A 245 4.33 -1.51 9.93
N TYR A 246 5.03 -1.15 8.85
CA TYR A 246 5.26 -2.05 7.73
C TYR A 246 6.72 -2.42 7.53
N LYS A 247 7.65 -1.74 8.22
CA LYS A 247 9.10 -1.92 8.05
C LYS A 247 9.44 -1.97 6.56
N GLU A 248 10.29 -2.92 6.17
CA GLU A 248 10.69 -3.16 4.78
C GLU A 248 9.92 -4.36 4.17
N ILE A 249 8.68 -4.66 4.60
CA ILE A 249 7.93 -5.83 4.10
C ILE A 249 7.76 -5.78 2.56
N THR A 250 7.56 -4.58 2.00
CA THR A 250 7.48 -4.34 0.56
C THR A 250 8.31 -3.12 0.16
N PRO A 251 8.95 -3.12 -1.02
CA PRO A 251 9.67 -1.95 -1.53
C PRO A 251 8.75 -0.83 -2.03
N HIS A 252 7.44 -0.98 -1.87
CA HIS A 252 6.38 -0.16 -2.46
C HIS A 252 5.33 0.16 -1.41
N ILE A 253 4.70 1.33 -1.55
CA ILE A 253 3.46 1.70 -0.85
C ILE A 253 2.29 1.13 -1.64
N THR A 254 1.43 0.37 -0.97
CA THR A 254 0.29 -0.31 -1.58
C THR A 254 -1.01 0.45 -1.31
N ILE A 255 -2.02 0.23 -2.16
CA ILE A 255 -3.37 0.74 -1.90
C ILE A 255 -3.90 0.26 -0.54
N THR A 256 -3.59 -0.98 -0.14
CA THR A 256 -3.97 -1.52 1.17
C THR A 256 -3.41 -0.68 2.32
N GLN A 257 -2.14 -0.29 2.25
CA GLN A 257 -1.51 0.56 3.25
C GLN A 257 -2.10 1.97 3.24
N LEU A 258 -2.30 2.55 2.05
CA LEU A 258 -2.86 3.90 1.93
C LEU A 258 -4.30 4.00 2.44
N ARG A 259 -5.14 2.99 2.17
CA ARG A 259 -6.54 2.96 2.59
C ARG A 259 -6.73 3.22 4.08
N ILE A 260 -5.86 2.62 4.90
CA ILE A 260 -5.92 2.68 6.36
C ILE A 260 -4.98 3.72 6.96
N LEU A 261 -4.43 4.61 6.14
CA LEU A 261 -3.58 5.69 6.62
C LEU A 261 -4.44 6.78 7.27
N PRO A 262 -4.19 7.14 8.54
CA PRO A 262 -4.94 8.21 9.22
C PRO A 262 -4.55 9.59 8.68
N ILE A 263 -5.55 10.42 8.42
CA ILE A 263 -5.36 11.80 7.97
C ILE A 263 -5.74 12.81 9.05
N LEU A 264 -5.53 14.11 8.78
CA LEU A 264 -5.83 15.18 9.74
C LEU A 264 -7.29 15.12 10.23
N GLY A 265 -7.47 15.27 11.55
CA GLY A 265 -8.78 15.14 12.20
C GLY A 265 -9.83 16.16 11.73
N GLU A 266 -9.40 17.31 11.20
CA GLU A 266 -10.30 18.33 10.64
C GLU A 266 -11.16 17.79 9.48
N TYR A 267 -10.71 16.75 8.78
CA TYR A 267 -11.48 16.15 7.69
C TYR A 267 -12.60 15.22 8.16
N MET A 268 -12.71 14.94 9.47
CA MET A 268 -13.87 14.22 10.03
C MET A 268 -15.21 14.90 9.68
N LYS A 269 -15.20 16.22 9.43
CA LYS A 269 -16.37 17.00 9.02
C LYS A 269 -17.04 16.49 7.73
N TYR A 270 -16.30 15.79 6.88
CA TYR A 270 -16.80 15.22 5.62
C TYR A 270 -17.42 13.84 5.78
N ILE A 271 -17.08 13.13 6.85
CA ILE A 271 -17.53 11.74 7.11
C ILE A 271 -18.76 11.74 8.00
N LYS A 272 -18.82 12.64 8.98
CA LYS A 272 -19.96 12.77 9.92
C LYS A 272 -21.23 13.37 9.29
N ARG A 273 -21.24 13.66 7.99
CA ARG A 273 -22.39 14.26 7.28
C ARG A 273 -23.40 13.23 6.77
N GLU A 274 -23.21 11.94 7.01
CA GLU A 274 -24.18 10.88 6.73
C GLU A 274 -25.02 10.47 7.96
N VAL A 275 -25.63 11.44 8.65
CA VAL A 275 -26.74 11.17 9.60
C VAL A 275 -27.88 12.13 9.31
#